data_AF-A0A7Y4T9X1-F1
#
_entry.id   AF-A0A7Y4T9X1-F1
#
_cell.length_a   1.000
_cell.length_b   1.000
_cell.length_c   1.000
_cell.angle_alpha   90.00
_cell.angle_beta   90.00
_cell.angle_gamma   90.00
#
_symmetry.space_group_name_H-M   'P 1'
#
loop_
_entity.id
_entity.type
_entity.pdbx_description
1 polymer ?
#
loop_
_entity_poly.entity_id
_entity_poly.type
_entity_poly.pdbx_seq_one_letter_code
_entity_poly.pdbx_strand_id
1 'polypeptide(L)' 'IVADIPRVADRAVQIHGGAGYVSDYGVERFYRDVRIFRIYEGTSQVQQLVIARNLLKSLS' A
#
# COMPACT_ATOMS: atom_id res chain seq x y z
N ILE A 1 0.96 4.03 8.99
CA ILE A 1 -0.11 3.01 9.14
C ILE A 1 -0.59 2.52 7.77
N VAL A 2 -1.22 3.34 6.92
CA VAL A 2 -1.75 2.87 5.61
C VAL A 2 -0.69 2.54 4.54
N ALA A 3 0.54 3.06 4.65
CA ALA A 3 1.60 2.80 3.67
C ALA A 3 2.37 1.48 3.87
N ASP A 4 2.27 0.85 5.04
CA ASP A 4 3.14 -0.27 5.40
C ASP A 4 2.69 -1.59 4.78
N ILE A 5 1.37 -1.85 4.70
CA ILE A 5 0.81 -3.11 4.19
C ILE A 5 1.19 -3.35 2.71
N PRO A 6 1.06 -2.37 1.79
CA PRO A 6 1.51 -2.54 0.40
C PRO A 6 3.00 -2.83 0.29
N ARG A 7 3.84 -2.24 1.15
CA ARG A 7 5.29 -2.49 1.14
C ARG A 7 5.61 -3.90 1.62
N VAL A 8 4.88 -4.42 2.61
CA VAL A 8 5.07 -5.79 3.11
C VAL A 8 4.66 -6.81 2.06
N ALA A 9 3.53 -6.60 1.36
CA ALA A 9 3.09 -7.49 0.29
C ALA A 9 4.09 -7.53 -0.87
N ASP A 10 4.64 -6.39 -1.28
CA ASP A 10 5.65 -6.29 -2.33
C ASP A 10 6.93 -7.06 -1.97
N ARG A 11 7.38 -6.94 -0.70
CA ARG A 11 8.51 -7.74 -0.18
C ARG A 11 8.21 -9.23 -0.11
N ALA A 12 6.99 -9.61 0.26
CA ALA A 12 6.59 -11.01 0.31
C ALA A 12 6.69 -11.67 -1.07
N VAL A 13 6.20 -11.00 -2.12
CA VAL A 13 6.36 -11.45 -3.51
C VAL A 13 7.85 -11.59 -3.86
N GLN A 14 8.65 -10.56 -3.55
CA GLN A 14 10.08 -10.56 -3.88
C GLN A 14 10.87 -11.69 -3.21
N ILE A 15 10.56 -12.03 -1.96
CA ILE A 15 11.19 -13.14 -1.21
C ILE A 15 10.88 -14.48 -1.85
N HIS A 16 9.66 -14.68 -2.36
CA HIS A 16 9.26 -15.92 -3.02
C HIS A 16 9.75 -16.00 -4.48
N GLY A 17 10.35 -14.94 -5.03
CA GLY A 17 10.86 -14.91 -6.39
C GLY A 17 9.76 -15.23 -7.41
N GLY A 18 10.07 -16.06 -8.42
CA GLY A 18 9.09 -16.48 -9.42
C GLY A 18 7.87 -17.20 -8.83
N ALA A 19 8.05 -17.93 -7.72
CA ALA A 19 6.96 -18.60 -7.01
C ALA A 19 5.97 -17.61 -6.38
N GLY A 20 6.42 -16.39 -6.04
CA GLY A 20 5.56 -15.33 -5.49
C GLY A 20 4.69 -14.63 -6.53
N TYR A 21 4.90 -14.90 -7.83
CA TYR A 21 4.16 -14.29 -8.94
C TYR A 21 3.20 -15.28 -9.61
N VAL A 22 3.42 -16.59 -9.44
CA VAL A 22 2.53 -17.63 -9.97
C VAL A 22 1.39 -17.91 -9.00
N SER A 23 0.21 -18.18 -9.54
CA SER A 23 -1.05 -18.38 -8.79
C SER A 23 -1.10 -19.66 -7.94
N ASP A 24 0.02 -20.38 -7.83
CA ASP A 24 0.11 -21.64 -7.09
C ASP A 24 0.28 -21.41 -5.58
N TYR A 25 0.65 -20.19 -5.17
CA TYR A 25 0.82 -19.79 -3.78
C TYR A 25 -0.25 -18.73 -3.41
N GLY A 26 -0.31 -18.30 -2.14
CA GLY A 26 -1.29 -17.29 -1.71
C GLY A 26 -0.78 -15.84 -1.79
N VAL A 27 0.50 -15.66 -2.11
CA VAL A 27 1.24 -14.40 -1.97
C VAL A 27 0.84 -13.37 -3.02
N GLU A 28 0.63 -13.80 -4.25
CA GLU A 28 0.14 -12.98 -5.36
C GLU A 28 -1.32 -12.55 -5.15
N ARG A 29 -2.15 -13.39 -4.54
CA ARG A 29 -3.52 -13.02 -4.14
C ARG A 29 -3.50 -11.95 -3.05
N PHE A 30 -2.70 -12.15 -2.00
CA PHE A 30 -2.52 -11.13 -0.96
C PHE A 30 -2.01 -9.81 -1.56
N TYR A 31 -1.04 -9.87 -2.48
CA TYR A 31 -0.54 -8.70 -3.19
C TYR A 31 -1.66 -7.93 -3.91
N ARG A 32 -2.53 -8.63 -4.65
CA ARG A 32 -3.67 -8.02 -5.36
C ARG A 32 -4.68 -7.38 -4.41
N ASP A 33 -5.06 -8.08 -3.35
CA ASP A 33 -6.06 -7.60 -2.38
C ASP A 33 -5.57 -6.31 -1.71
N VAL A 34 -4.29 -6.27 -1.39
CA VAL A 34 -3.62 -5.13 -0.74
C VAL A 34 -3.50 -3.88 -1.62
N ARG A 35 -3.58 -4.01 -2.95
CA ARG A 35 -3.46 -2.86 -3.86
C ARG A 35 -4.57 -1.83 -3.69
N ILE A 36 -5.77 -2.26 -3.29
CA ILE A 36 -6.94 -1.38 -3.17
C ILE A 36 -6.73 -0.27 -2.14
N PHE A 37 -5.93 -0.51 -1.11
CA PHE A 37 -5.66 0.45 -0.03
C PHE A 37 -4.95 1.73 -0.51
N ARG A 38 -4.37 1.75 -1.70
CA ARG A 38 -3.77 2.98 -2.26
C ARG A 38 -4.80 3.94 -2.87
N ILE A 39 -6.02 3.47 -3.08
CA ILE A 39 -7.07 4.17 -3.84
C ILE A 39 -8.31 4.38 -2.97
N TYR A 40 -8.69 3.36 -2.20
CA TYR A 40 -9.86 3.37 -1.34
C TYR A 40 -9.71 4.37 -0.18
N GLU A 41 -10.83 4.99 0.25
CA GLU A 41 -10.88 6.10 1.23
C GLU A 41 -9.99 7.31 0.88
N GLY A 42 -9.78 7.54 -0.41
CA GLY A 42 -8.94 8.61 -0.91
C GLY A 42 -7.56 8.11 -1.30
N THR A 43 -7.11 8.54 -2.48
CA THR A 43 -5.80 8.14 -3.01
C THR A 43 -4.67 8.58 -2.08
N SER A 44 -3.52 7.91 -2.19
CA SER A 44 -2.33 8.28 -1.42
C SER A 44 -1.96 9.76 -1.57
N GLN A 45 -2.17 10.34 -2.75
CA GLN A 45 -1.94 11.77 -3.02
C GLN A 45 -2.95 12.66 -2.29
N VAL A 46 -4.24 12.30 -2.28
CA VAL A 46 -5.27 13.05 -1.54
C VAL A 46 -4.98 13.03 -0.04
N GLN A 47 -4.57 11.87 0.49
CA GLN A 47 -4.17 11.73 1.89
C GLN A 47 -2.96 12.61 2.22
N GLN A 48 -1.94 12.66 1.36
CA GLN A 48 -0.80 13.58 1.51
C GLN A 48 -1.24 15.05 1.54
N LEU A 49 -2.17 15.45 0.68
CA LEU A 49 -2.71 16.81 0.66
C LEU A 49 -3.51 17.15 1.93
N VAL A 50 -4.27 16.19 2.48
CA VAL A 50 -4.98 16.37 3.75
C VAL A 50 -3.99 16.56 4.90
N ILE A 51 -2.97 15.69 4.98
CA ILE A 51 -1.91 15.79 5.99
C ILE A 51 -1.17 17.13 5.88
N ALA A 52 -0.76 17.52 4.66
CA ALA A 52 -0.06 18.79 4.43
C ALA A 52 -0.90 20.00 4.87
N ARG A 53 -2.19 20.03 4.53
CA ARG A 53 -3.10 21.10 4.97
C ARG A 53 -3.25 21.15 6.49
N ASN A 54 -3.36 19.99 7.15
CA ASN A 54 -3.48 19.94 8.60
C ASN A 54 -2.19 20.39 9.30
N LEU A 55 -1.02 20.01 8.78
CA LEU A 55 0.27 20.47 9.29
C LEU A 55 0.41 22.00 9.18
N LEU A 56 0.06 22.58 8.02
CA LEU A 56 0.10 24.03 7.83
C LEU A 56 -0.83 24.76 8.80
N LYS A 57 -2.03 24.24 9.05
CA LYS A 57 -2.97 24.79 10.05
C LYS A 57 -2.47 24.68 11.49
N SER A 58 -1.70 23.66 11.84
CA SER A 58 -1.14 23.53 13.20
C SER A 58 0.06 24.44 13.45
N LEU A 59 0.68 24.95 12.39
CA LEU A 59 1.83 25.85 12.46
C LEU A 59 1.43 27.33 12.45
N SER A 60 0.22 27.65 11.98
CA SER A 60 -0.41 28.98 12.08
C SER A 60 -1.11 29.16 13.41
#